data_AF-A0A838IIN6-F1
#
_entry.id   AF-A0A838IIN6-F1
#
_cell.length_a   1.000
_cell.length_b   1.000
_cell.length_c   1.000
_cell.angle_alpha   90.00
_cell.angle_beta   90.00
_cell.angle_gamma   90.00
#
_symmetry.space_group_name_H-M   'P 1'
#
loop_
_entity.id
_entity.type
_entity.pdbx_description
1 polymer ?
#
loop_
_entity_poly.entity_id
_entity_poly.type
_entity_poly.pdbx_seq_one_letter_code
_entity_poly.pdbx_strand_id
1 'polypeptide(L)'
;MSIENNTSLDHLMRELKLPGMRARHQELAHTAERQGWSFAQYLHQLAEGELEGRQARRIERLLASSKLPSEKSLRMLELGRFDAQVRRRLPVLCEGHFVKRGENVLVFGLPGRGKTHLVCAIGHELIRKGFAVRFSPTFRLVEHLLAARRDYRLEAELKALDHYDVVILDDLGYVQQSREEMEVLFTFLAQRYERKSVMITSNLVFSQWDQIFKDPMTTAAAIDRLVHHATIVELTGESYRNEMAQQRQSQQALQTEPAD
;
A
#
# COMPACT_ATOMS: atom_id res chain seq x y z
N MET A 1 -42.18 20.05 22.36
CA MET A 1 -42.47 18.77 21.65
C MET A 1 -41.32 18.33 20.72
N SER A 2 -40.50 19.24 20.17
CA SER A 2 -39.38 18.88 19.27
C SER A 2 -38.14 18.26 19.95
N ILE A 3 -37.99 18.41 21.27
CA ILE A 3 -36.79 17.94 22.01
C ILE A 3 -36.88 16.44 22.34
N GLU A 4 -38.07 15.89 22.62
CA GLU A 4 -38.25 14.47 22.97
C GLU A 4 -38.03 13.53 21.77
N ASN A 5 -38.46 13.92 20.57
CA ASN A 5 -38.22 13.14 19.35
C ASN A 5 -36.74 13.08 18.95
N ASN A 6 -35.98 14.12 19.28
CA ASN A 6 -34.57 14.24 18.93
C ASN A 6 -33.71 13.27 19.77
N THR A 7 -34.02 13.17 21.07
CA THR A 7 -33.38 12.21 21.99
C THR A 7 -33.68 10.75 21.60
N SER A 8 -34.89 10.47 21.10
CA SER A 8 -35.29 9.16 20.59
C SER A 8 -34.54 8.79 19.30
N LEU A 9 -34.44 9.73 18.35
CA LEU A 9 -33.73 9.50 17.09
C LEU A 9 -32.22 9.30 17.29
N ASP A 10 -31.60 10.08 18.17
CA ASP A 10 -30.19 9.94 18.52
C ASP A 10 -29.87 8.57 19.16
N HIS A 11 -30.79 8.05 19.97
CA HIS A 11 -30.67 6.73 20.56
C HIS A 11 -30.78 5.63 19.49
N LEU A 12 -31.79 5.71 18.61
CA LEU A 12 -31.96 4.78 17.48
C LEU A 12 -30.73 4.77 16.56
N MET A 13 -30.20 5.95 16.21
CA MET A 13 -29.01 6.06 15.37
C MET A 13 -27.75 5.51 16.06
N ARG A 14 -27.68 5.55 17.40
CA ARG A 14 -26.59 4.95 18.16
C ARG A 14 -26.65 3.42 18.10
N GLU A 15 -27.82 2.83 18.32
CA GLU A 15 -28.04 1.38 18.23
C GLU A 15 -27.79 0.84 16.81
N LEU A 16 -28.21 1.59 15.78
CA LEU A 16 -27.97 1.26 14.37
C LEU A 16 -26.53 1.54 13.90
N LYS A 17 -25.67 2.09 14.76
CA LYS A 17 -24.28 2.47 14.47
C LYS A 17 -24.17 3.45 13.29
N LEU A 18 -24.96 4.52 13.30
CA LEU A 18 -25.01 5.58 12.28
C LEU A 18 -24.38 6.90 12.79
N PRO A 19 -23.08 6.93 13.14
CA PRO A 19 -22.45 8.10 13.75
C PRO A 19 -22.39 9.34 12.84
N GLY A 20 -22.28 9.16 11.52
CA GLY A 20 -22.30 10.23 10.54
C GLY A 20 -23.67 10.88 10.40
N MET A 21 -24.74 10.06 10.33
CA MET A 21 -26.11 10.60 10.37
C MET A 21 -26.36 11.34 11.69
N ARG A 22 -26.00 10.72 12.82
CA ARG A 22 -26.23 11.32 14.14
C ARG A 22 -25.58 12.69 14.27
N ALA A 23 -24.36 12.86 13.76
CA ALA A 23 -23.66 14.14 13.82
C ALA A 23 -24.26 15.24 12.92
N ARG A 24 -24.90 14.88 11.80
CA ARG A 24 -25.29 15.82 10.73
C ARG A 24 -26.80 15.98 10.53
N HIS A 25 -27.64 15.16 11.18
CA HIS A 25 -29.08 15.12 10.90
C HIS A 25 -29.80 16.44 11.15
N GLN A 26 -29.42 17.20 12.19
CA GLN A 26 -30.03 18.50 12.51
C GLN A 26 -29.61 19.59 11.52
N GLU A 27 -28.33 19.67 11.21
CA GLU A 27 -27.79 20.63 10.23
C GLU A 27 -28.40 20.41 8.84
N LEU A 28 -28.48 19.14 8.41
CA LEU A 28 -29.10 18.77 7.14
C LEU A 28 -30.61 19.01 7.15
N ALA A 29 -31.29 18.87 8.29
CA ALA A 29 -32.73 19.15 8.39
C ALA A 29 -33.01 20.65 8.18
N HIS A 30 -32.22 21.52 8.84
CA HIS A 30 -32.33 22.96 8.62
C HIS A 30 -31.97 23.36 7.18
N THR A 31 -31.00 22.68 6.57
CA THR A 31 -30.66 22.92 5.15
C THR A 31 -31.79 22.48 4.22
N ALA A 32 -32.40 21.33 4.50
CA ALA A 32 -33.53 20.81 3.75
C ALA A 32 -34.74 21.74 3.81
N GLU A 33 -35.06 22.29 4.99
CA GLU A 33 -36.12 23.28 5.18
C GLU A 33 -35.86 24.55 4.37
N ARG A 34 -34.62 25.08 4.41
CA ARG A 34 -34.24 26.30 3.69
C ARG A 34 -34.23 26.13 2.17
N GLN A 35 -33.87 24.95 1.68
CA GLN A 35 -33.74 24.66 0.25
C GLN A 35 -34.98 23.97 -0.34
N GLY A 36 -36.03 23.73 0.47
CA GLY A 36 -37.26 23.09 0.04
C GLY A 36 -37.06 21.64 -0.42
N TRP A 37 -36.16 20.89 0.21
CA TRP A 37 -35.92 19.49 -0.16
C TRP A 37 -37.12 18.62 0.19
N SER A 38 -37.38 17.62 -0.67
CA SER A 38 -38.30 16.52 -0.34
C SER A 38 -37.73 15.64 0.78
N PHE A 39 -38.60 14.93 1.50
CA PHE A 39 -38.18 13.94 2.51
C PHE A 39 -37.25 12.87 1.94
N ALA A 40 -37.47 12.46 0.68
CA ALA A 40 -36.62 11.50 -0.01
C ALA A 40 -35.20 12.06 -0.24
N GLN A 41 -35.08 13.33 -0.65
CA GLN A 41 -33.79 13.98 -0.83
C GLN A 41 -33.03 14.14 0.49
N TYR A 42 -33.72 14.53 1.56
CA TYR A 42 -33.12 14.61 2.89
C TYR A 42 -32.58 13.25 3.37
N LEU A 43 -33.39 12.20 3.26
CA LEU A 43 -32.97 10.84 3.63
C LEU A 43 -31.79 10.36 2.79
N HIS A 44 -31.81 10.62 1.47
CA HIS A 44 -30.70 10.30 0.58
C HIS A 44 -29.40 10.97 1.03
N GLN A 45 -29.43 12.28 1.29
CA GLN A 45 -28.25 13.04 1.71
C GLN A 45 -27.70 12.57 3.06
N LEU A 46 -28.57 12.16 4.00
CA LEU A 46 -28.13 11.54 5.24
C LEU A 46 -27.44 10.19 5.02
N ALA A 47 -28.02 9.33 4.18
CA ALA A 47 -27.49 8.00 3.85
C ALA A 47 -26.14 8.10 3.14
N GLU A 48 -26.03 9.03 2.19
CA GLU A 48 -24.81 9.33 1.47
C GLU A 48 -23.70 9.79 2.44
N GLY A 49 -23.99 10.77 3.31
CA GLY A 49 -23.01 11.26 4.29
C GLY A 49 -22.56 10.20 5.31
N GLU A 50 -23.43 9.27 5.69
CA GLU A 50 -23.04 8.13 6.53
C GLU A 50 -22.11 7.16 5.80
N LEU A 51 -22.42 6.85 4.54
CA LEU A 51 -21.61 5.95 3.72
C LEU A 51 -20.21 6.54 3.49
N GLU A 52 -20.15 7.83 3.12
CA GLU A 52 -18.90 8.58 2.98
C GLU A 52 -18.09 8.57 4.28
N GLY A 53 -18.73 8.85 5.42
CA GLY A 53 -18.07 8.83 6.73
C GLY A 53 -17.54 7.44 7.11
N ARG A 54 -18.27 6.37 6.77
CA ARG A 54 -17.80 4.99 6.98
C ARG A 54 -16.61 4.66 6.09
N GLN A 55 -16.64 5.08 4.82
CA GLN A 55 -15.55 4.89 3.89
C GLN A 55 -14.29 5.65 4.34
N ALA A 56 -14.43 6.91 4.75
CA ALA A 56 -13.33 7.72 5.26
C ALA A 56 -12.65 7.07 6.49
N ARG A 57 -13.44 6.69 7.51
CA ARG A 57 -12.92 6.01 8.70
C ARG A 57 -12.25 4.66 8.37
N ARG A 58 -12.79 3.93 7.39
CA ARG A 58 -12.17 2.69 6.91
C ARG A 58 -10.80 2.97 6.29
N ILE A 59 -10.71 3.97 5.41
CA ILE A 59 -9.45 4.38 4.76
C ILE A 59 -8.42 4.81 5.81
N GLU A 60 -8.81 5.64 6.78
CA GLU A 60 -7.92 6.09 7.87
C GLU A 60 -7.35 4.91 8.67
N ARG A 61 -8.20 3.96 9.06
CA ARG A 61 -7.77 2.75 9.77
C ARG A 61 -6.80 1.91 8.93
N LEU A 62 -7.09 1.74 7.65
CA LEU A 62 -6.21 1.01 6.74
C LEU A 62 -4.86 1.70 6.58
N LEU A 63 -4.84 3.03 6.35
CA LEU A 63 -3.62 3.84 6.30
C LEU A 63 -2.78 3.68 7.58
N ALA A 64 -3.40 3.78 8.76
CA ALA A 64 -2.72 3.64 10.04
C ALA A 64 -2.07 2.24 10.21
N SER A 65 -2.75 1.19 9.76
CA SER A 65 -2.23 -0.19 9.82
C SER A 65 -1.16 -0.50 8.76
N SER A 66 -1.14 0.27 7.66
CA SER A 66 -0.34 -0.05 6.47
C SER A 66 1.16 0.15 6.63
N LYS A 67 1.59 1.04 7.53
CA LYS A 67 3.00 1.47 7.69
C LYS A 67 3.62 2.03 6.40
N LEU A 68 2.81 2.49 5.46
CA LEU A 68 3.29 3.20 4.29
C LEU A 68 3.88 4.57 4.69
N PRO A 69 5.05 4.95 4.16
CA PRO A 69 5.57 6.31 4.30
C PRO A 69 4.61 7.34 3.69
N SER A 70 4.33 8.42 4.43
CA SER A 70 3.33 9.42 4.03
C SER A 70 3.81 10.29 2.86
N GLU A 71 5.12 10.44 2.74
CA GLU A 71 5.80 11.28 1.75
C GLU A 71 5.90 10.59 0.37
N LYS A 72 5.61 9.28 0.30
CA LYS A 72 5.70 8.48 -0.94
C LYS A 72 4.33 8.29 -1.60
N SER A 73 3.59 9.38 -1.76
CA SER A 73 2.28 9.38 -2.42
C SER A 73 2.39 9.54 -3.94
N LEU A 74 1.31 9.19 -4.66
CA LEU A 74 1.21 9.39 -6.11
C LEU A 74 1.37 10.87 -6.50
N ARG A 75 0.92 11.80 -5.66
CA ARG A 75 1.04 13.26 -5.90
C ARG A 75 2.48 13.76 -5.89
N MET A 76 3.34 13.14 -5.09
CA MET A 76 4.75 13.49 -4.97
C MET A 76 5.63 12.71 -5.95
N LEU A 77 5.03 11.81 -6.76
CA LEU A 77 5.74 10.96 -7.69
C LEU A 77 5.99 11.71 -9.01
N GLU A 78 7.25 11.95 -9.35
CA GLU A 78 7.63 12.60 -10.61
C GLU A 78 7.50 11.63 -11.81
N LEU A 79 6.28 11.53 -12.36
CA LEU A 79 5.96 10.61 -13.46
C LEU A 79 6.81 10.81 -14.71
N GLY A 80 7.30 12.03 -14.96
CA GLY A 80 8.13 12.38 -16.12
C GLY A 80 9.45 11.63 -16.18
N ARG A 81 9.94 11.12 -15.04
CA ARG A 81 11.19 10.34 -14.95
C ARG A 81 11.04 8.89 -15.37
N PHE A 82 9.82 8.38 -15.38
CA PHE A 82 9.56 7.01 -15.80
C PHE A 82 9.40 6.92 -17.31
N ASP A 83 9.77 5.78 -17.87
CA ASP A 83 9.53 5.49 -19.27
C ASP A 83 8.02 5.49 -19.60
N ALA A 84 7.70 5.45 -20.89
CA ALA A 84 6.31 5.44 -21.35
C ALA A 84 5.57 4.15 -20.96
N GLN A 85 6.27 3.05 -20.68
CA GLN A 85 5.66 1.77 -20.33
C GLN A 85 5.16 1.78 -18.88
N VAL A 86 5.99 2.20 -17.94
CA VAL A 86 5.67 2.38 -16.52
C VAL A 86 4.54 3.39 -16.37
N ARG A 87 4.60 4.54 -17.07
CA ARG A 87 3.54 5.55 -17.06
C ARG A 87 2.18 5.01 -17.53
N ARG A 88 2.17 4.12 -18.54
CA ARG A 88 0.94 3.48 -19.01
C ARG A 88 0.41 2.41 -18.05
N ARG A 89 1.30 1.70 -17.35
CA ARG A 89 0.93 0.64 -16.40
C ARG A 89 0.47 1.16 -15.05
N LEU A 90 0.98 2.31 -14.61
CA LEU A 90 0.69 2.84 -13.29
C LEU A 90 -0.82 3.05 -13.01
N PRO A 91 -1.62 3.67 -13.89
CA PRO A 91 -3.06 3.79 -13.66
C PRO A 91 -3.75 2.43 -13.48
N VAL A 92 -3.40 1.44 -14.31
CA VAL A 92 -3.94 0.07 -14.25
C VAL A 92 -3.58 -0.63 -12.93
N LEU A 93 -2.37 -0.42 -12.43
CA LEU A 93 -1.96 -0.93 -11.12
C LEU A 93 -2.72 -0.23 -9.99
N CYS A 94 -2.91 1.08 -10.09
CA CYS A 94 -3.69 1.85 -9.11
C CYS A 94 -5.18 1.43 -9.07
N GLU A 95 -5.74 0.87 -10.15
CA GLU A 95 -7.10 0.32 -10.16
C GLU A 95 -7.27 -0.91 -9.27
N GLY A 96 -6.19 -1.67 -9.04
CA GLY A 96 -6.17 -2.82 -8.14
C GLY A 96 -6.82 -4.09 -8.68
N HIS A 97 -7.01 -4.21 -10.01
CA HIS A 97 -7.54 -5.44 -10.62
C HIS A 97 -6.65 -6.66 -10.32
N PHE A 98 -5.33 -6.47 -10.28
CA PHE A 98 -4.36 -7.52 -9.95
C PHE A 98 -4.58 -8.10 -8.55
N VAL A 99 -5.01 -7.26 -7.59
CA VAL A 99 -5.30 -7.67 -6.20
C VAL A 99 -6.43 -8.68 -6.15
N LYS A 100 -7.47 -8.47 -6.97
CA LYS A 100 -8.62 -9.39 -7.05
C LYS A 100 -8.27 -10.72 -7.72
N ARG A 101 -7.23 -10.73 -8.58
CA ARG A 101 -6.74 -11.93 -9.27
C ARG A 101 -5.65 -12.66 -8.49
N GLY A 102 -5.20 -12.14 -7.35
CA GLY A 102 -4.08 -12.71 -6.61
C GLY A 102 -2.75 -12.62 -7.35
N GLU A 103 -2.61 -11.68 -8.29
CA GLU A 103 -1.38 -11.49 -9.07
C GLU A 103 -0.36 -10.67 -8.28
N ASN A 104 0.92 -10.96 -8.46
CA ASN A 104 2.01 -10.22 -7.84
C ASN A 104 2.45 -9.04 -8.72
N VAL A 105 3.15 -8.08 -8.11
CA VAL A 105 3.81 -7.00 -8.86
C VAL A 105 5.26 -6.97 -8.46
N LEU A 106 6.16 -7.10 -9.44
CA LEU A 106 7.59 -7.10 -9.19
C LEU A 106 8.20 -5.84 -9.82
N VAL A 107 8.86 -5.01 -9.03
CA VAL A 107 9.46 -3.74 -9.46
C VAL A 107 10.98 -3.82 -9.33
N PHE A 108 11.66 -3.77 -10.48
CA PHE A 108 13.11 -3.93 -10.56
C PHE A 108 13.81 -2.70 -11.10
N GLY A 109 15.12 -2.59 -10.86
CA GLY A 109 15.96 -1.53 -11.42
C GLY A 109 17.06 -1.10 -10.44
N LEU A 110 18.06 -0.37 -10.93
CA LEU A 110 19.17 0.08 -10.10
C LEU A 110 18.71 0.95 -8.91
N PRO A 111 19.53 1.06 -7.84
CA PRO A 111 19.24 1.92 -6.70
C PRO A 111 18.92 3.37 -7.11
N GLY A 112 18.04 4.02 -6.35
CA GLY A 112 17.71 5.44 -6.55
C GLY A 112 16.69 5.74 -7.66
N ARG A 113 16.16 4.76 -8.39
CA ARG A 113 15.18 4.97 -9.48
C ARG A 113 13.71 5.07 -9.06
N GLY A 114 13.43 5.26 -7.77
CA GLY A 114 12.03 5.44 -7.30
C GLY A 114 11.19 4.16 -7.13
N LYS A 115 11.78 2.95 -7.15
CA LYS A 115 11.06 1.66 -6.95
C LYS A 115 10.15 1.67 -5.72
N THR A 116 10.72 2.00 -4.56
CA THR A 116 9.98 2.09 -3.30
C THR A 116 8.87 3.14 -3.36
N HIS A 117 9.11 4.28 -4.02
CA HIS A 117 8.09 5.32 -4.15
C HIS A 117 6.93 4.83 -5.02
N LEU A 118 7.23 4.18 -6.15
CA LEU A 118 6.22 3.61 -7.04
C LEU A 118 5.30 2.62 -6.31
N VAL A 119 5.86 1.65 -5.59
CA VAL A 119 5.05 0.67 -4.86
C VAL A 119 4.25 1.30 -3.71
N CYS A 120 4.83 2.28 -3.02
CA CYS A 120 4.11 3.02 -1.97
C CYS A 120 2.97 3.86 -2.54
N ALA A 121 3.18 4.53 -3.68
CA ALA A 121 2.17 5.32 -4.36
C ALA A 121 0.99 4.45 -4.80
N ILE A 122 1.26 3.28 -5.38
CA ILE A 122 0.23 2.28 -5.69
C ILE A 122 -0.48 1.84 -4.40
N GLY A 123 0.28 1.51 -3.35
CA GLY A 123 -0.28 1.12 -2.05
C GLY A 123 -1.25 2.14 -1.46
N HIS A 124 -0.92 3.43 -1.53
CA HIS A 124 -1.81 4.51 -1.09
C HIS A 124 -3.12 4.54 -1.89
N GLU A 125 -3.06 4.39 -3.21
CA GLU A 125 -4.27 4.35 -4.06
C GLU A 125 -5.13 3.11 -3.82
N LEU A 126 -4.51 1.95 -3.57
CA LEU A 126 -5.22 0.73 -3.20
C LEU A 126 -5.96 0.89 -1.88
N ILE A 127 -5.35 1.54 -0.88
CA ILE A 127 -6.02 1.81 0.40
C ILE A 127 -7.22 2.75 0.20
N ARG A 128 -7.10 3.78 -0.64
CA ARG A 128 -8.23 4.67 -0.99
C ARG A 128 -9.38 3.91 -1.65
N LYS A 129 -9.08 2.84 -2.38
CA LYS A 129 -10.06 1.90 -2.96
C LYS A 129 -10.58 0.85 -1.96
N GLY A 130 -10.10 0.87 -0.73
CA GLY A 130 -10.58 0.02 0.37
C GLY A 130 -9.85 -1.31 0.55
N PHE A 131 -8.74 -1.53 -0.16
CA PHE A 131 -7.87 -2.70 0.01
C PHE A 131 -6.97 -2.55 1.23
N ALA A 132 -6.79 -3.63 1.99
CA ALA A 132 -5.85 -3.66 3.10
C ALA A 132 -4.43 -3.88 2.58
N VAL A 133 -3.55 -2.91 2.76
CA VAL A 133 -2.16 -2.97 2.30
C VAL A 133 -1.23 -2.91 3.50
N ARG A 134 -0.15 -3.71 3.49
CA ARG A 134 0.92 -3.65 4.49
C ARG A 134 2.28 -3.45 3.82
N PHE A 135 3.02 -2.44 4.25
CA PHE A 135 4.41 -2.21 3.87
C PHE A 135 5.37 -2.78 4.92
N SER A 136 6.41 -3.47 4.45
CA SER A 136 7.55 -3.85 5.28
C SER A 136 8.82 -3.90 4.43
N PRO A 137 9.96 -3.38 4.92
CA PRO A 137 11.25 -3.81 4.42
C PRO A 137 11.34 -5.33 4.50
N THR A 138 11.90 -5.96 3.47
CA THR A 138 11.95 -7.42 3.35
C THR A 138 12.69 -8.04 4.52
N PHE A 139 13.84 -7.48 4.90
CA PHE A 139 14.65 -7.97 6.02
C PHE A 139 13.85 -8.02 7.33
N ARG A 140 13.05 -6.98 7.64
CA ARG A 140 12.24 -6.93 8.87
C ARG A 140 11.15 -7.99 8.90
N LEU A 141 10.53 -8.27 7.76
CA LEU A 141 9.51 -9.31 7.68
C LEU A 141 10.17 -10.68 7.93
N VAL A 142 11.32 -10.92 7.30
CA VAL A 142 12.06 -12.17 7.45
C VAL A 142 12.52 -12.36 8.90
N GLU A 143 13.10 -11.35 9.54
CA GLU A 143 13.48 -11.38 10.96
C GLU A 143 12.28 -11.70 11.86
N HIS A 144 11.13 -11.07 11.60
CA HIS A 144 9.88 -11.32 12.34
C HIS A 144 9.40 -12.77 12.17
N LEU A 145 9.38 -13.29 10.94
CA LEU A 145 8.96 -14.66 10.67
C LEU A 145 9.95 -15.70 11.23
N LEU A 146 11.25 -15.41 11.22
CA LEU A 146 12.26 -16.26 11.86
C LEU A 146 12.05 -16.35 13.37
N ALA A 147 11.83 -15.21 14.03
CA ALA A 147 11.52 -15.18 15.45
C ALA A 147 10.23 -15.96 15.75
N ALA A 148 9.18 -15.75 14.95
CA ALA A 148 7.92 -16.50 15.09
C ALA A 148 8.11 -18.01 14.87
N ARG A 149 8.99 -18.43 13.96
CA ARG A 149 9.34 -19.83 13.75
C ARG A 149 10.02 -20.43 14.98
N ARG A 150 10.97 -19.71 15.59
CA ARG A 150 11.64 -20.14 16.83
C ARG A 150 10.65 -20.28 18.00
N ASP A 151 9.62 -19.44 18.02
CA ASP A 151 8.57 -19.44 19.04
C ASP A 151 7.38 -20.38 18.71
N TYR A 152 7.46 -21.20 17.64
CA TYR A 152 6.36 -22.06 17.16
C TYR A 152 5.06 -21.30 16.83
N ARG A 153 5.15 -20.03 16.44
CA ARG A 153 4.01 -19.14 16.08
C ARG A 153 3.97 -18.74 14.61
N LEU A 154 4.81 -19.33 13.75
CA LEU A 154 4.91 -18.97 12.33
C LEU A 154 3.55 -19.00 11.60
N GLU A 155 2.76 -20.05 11.78
CA GLU A 155 1.46 -20.18 11.10
C GLU A 155 0.47 -19.08 11.53
N ALA A 156 0.48 -18.70 12.81
CA ALA A 156 -0.37 -17.62 13.32
C ALA A 156 0.03 -16.26 12.72
N GLU A 157 1.32 -15.99 12.60
CA GLU A 157 1.82 -14.76 11.97
C GLU A 157 1.52 -14.71 10.46
N LEU A 158 1.63 -15.83 9.76
CA LEU A 158 1.24 -15.92 8.35
C LEU A 158 -0.26 -15.64 8.16
N LYS A 159 -1.12 -16.22 9.02
CA LYS A 159 -2.57 -15.93 9.03
C LYS A 159 -2.87 -14.46 9.34
N ALA A 160 -2.09 -13.83 10.22
CA ALA A 160 -2.23 -12.40 10.49
C ALA A 160 -1.89 -11.55 9.26
N LEU A 161 -0.88 -11.95 8.46
CA LEU A 161 -0.53 -11.29 7.21
C LEU A 161 -1.59 -11.50 6.11
N ASP A 162 -2.35 -12.59 6.14
CA ASP A 162 -3.47 -12.84 5.21
C ASP A 162 -4.65 -11.88 5.40
N HIS A 163 -4.71 -11.15 6.52
CA HIS A 163 -5.65 -10.03 6.68
C HIS A 163 -5.43 -8.92 5.65
N TYR A 164 -4.19 -8.76 5.16
CA TYR A 164 -3.86 -7.78 4.15
C TYR A 164 -4.07 -8.36 2.76
N ASP A 165 -4.79 -7.60 1.92
CA ASP A 165 -4.97 -7.91 0.50
C ASP A 165 -3.65 -7.85 -0.26
N VAL A 166 -2.79 -6.88 0.11
CA VAL A 166 -1.46 -6.70 -0.47
C VAL A 166 -0.40 -6.56 0.61
N VAL A 167 0.68 -7.30 0.48
CA VAL A 167 1.91 -7.06 1.27
C VAL A 167 2.99 -6.54 0.33
N ILE A 168 3.58 -5.40 0.67
CA ILE A 168 4.68 -4.77 -0.06
C ILE A 168 5.98 -5.14 0.67
N LEU A 169 6.86 -5.85 -0.03
CA LEU A 169 8.20 -6.22 0.39
C LEU A 169 9.21 -5.28 -0.29
N ASP A 170 9.83 -4.41 0.48
CA ASP A 170 10.81 -3.45 -0.04
C ASP A 170 12.24 -4.00 0.08
N ASP A 171 13.06 -3.78 -0.94
CA ASP A 171 14.49 -4.09 -1.02
C ASP A 171 14.84 -5.59 -0.78
N LEU A 172 14.27 -6.50 -1.58
CA LEU A 172 14.56 -7.94 -1.51
C LEU A 172 16.05 -8.28 -1.72
N GLY A 173 16.76 -7.53 -2.58
CA GLY A 173 18.15 -7.84 -2.95
C GLY A 173 19.23 -7.49 -1.92
N TYR A 174 18.86 -6.94 -0.76
CA TYR A 174 19.80 -6.65 0.34
C TYR A 174 19.87 -7.74 1.41
N VAL A 175 19.05 -8.80 1.32
CA VAL A 175 19.07 -9.87 2.31
C VAL A 175 20.27 -10.78 2.04
N GLN A 176 21.20 -10.87 2.98
CA GLN A 176 22.31 -11.84 2.95
C GLN A 176 21.80 -13.20 3.40
N GLN A 177 21.14 -13.91 2.48
CA GLN A 177 20.23 -15.00 2.81
C GLN A 177 20.97 -16.25 3.33
N SER A 178 20.87 -16.46 4.64
CA SER A 178 20.95 -17.79 5.24
C SER A 178 19.82 -18.67 4.71
N ARG A 179 20.00 -20.00 4.77
CA ARG A 179 18.97 -20.95 4.33
C ARG A 179 17.64 -20.75 5.06
N GLU A 180 17.71 -20.43 6.35
CA GLU A 180 16.54 -20.21 7.20
C GLU A 180 15.70 -19.01 6.77
N GLU A 181 16.34 -17.90 6.41
CA GLU A 181 15.67 -16.68 5.94
C GLU A 181 14.85 -16.92 4.67
N MET A 182 15.42 -17.72 3.76
CA MET A 182 14.77 -18.09 2.51
C MET A 182 13.56 -18.98 2.76
N GLU A 183 13.71 -19.97 3.64
CA GLU A 183 12.62 -20.90 3.98
C GLU A 183 11.39 -20.15 4.52
N VAL A 184 11.57 -19.19 5.43
CA VAL A 184 10.42 -18.42 5.97
C VAL A 184 9.82 -17.48 4.93
N LEU A 185 10.66 -16.83 4.10
CA LEU A 185 10.18 -15.97 3.02
C LEU A 185 9.37 -16.77 2.00
N PHE A 186 9.83 -17.97 1.63
CA PHE A 186 9.10 -18.84 0.71
C PHE A 186 7.82 -19.39 1.31
N THR A 187 7.84 -19.76 2.57
CA THR A 187 6.62 -20.18 3.26
C THR A 187 5.56 -19.07 3.21
N PHE A 188 5.98 -17.82 3.42
CA PHE A 188 5.11 -16.65 3.27
C PHE A 188 4.58 -16.46 1.85
N LEU A 189 5.45 -16.53 0.84
CA LEU A 189 5.06 -16.37 -0.56
C LEU A 189 4.14 -17.47 -1.05
N ALA A 190 4.42 -18.72 -0.67
CA ALA A 190 3.61 -19.90 -1.00
C ALA A 190 2.21 -19.82 -0.39
N GLN A 191 2.10 -19.34 0.86
CA GLN A 191 0.82 -19.13 1.54
C GLN A 191 -0.10 -18.17 0.76
N ARG A 192 0.49 -17.19 0.06
CA ARG A 192 -0.25 -16.13 -0.65
C ARG A 192 -0.46 -16.40 -2.14
N TYR A 193 0.27 -17.35 -2.70
CA TYR A 193 0.21 -17.72 -4.13
C TYR A 193 -1.23 -17.94 -4.60
N GLU A 194 -1.62 -17.28 -5.72
CA GLU A 194 -2.97 -17.28 -6.32
C GLU A 194 -4.12 -16.87 -5.38
N ARG A 195 -3.83 -16.43 -4.16
CA ARG A 195 -4.83 -16.08 -3.14
C ARG A 195 -4.82 -14.61 -2.80
N LYS A 196 -3.63 -14.04 -2.64
CA LYS A 196 -3.40 -12.66 -2.21
C LYS A 196 -2.14 -12.11 -2.88
N SER A 197 -2.16 -10.83 -3.19
CA SER A 197 -1.05 -10.22 -3.92
C SER A 197 0.12 -9.86 -3.01
N VAL A 198 1.31 -9.93 -3.60
CA VAL A 198 2.56 -9.40 -3.04
C VAL A 198 3.16 -8.42 -4.05
N MET A 199 3.61 -7.26 -3.56
CA MET A 199 4.41 -6.33 -4.35
C MET A 199 5.84 -6.37 -3.85
N ILE A 200 6.82 -6.52 -4.73
CA ILE A 200 8.24 -6.64 -4.35
C ILE A 200 9.06 -5.58 -5.07
N THR A 201 9.96 -4.91 -4.34
CA THR A 201 11.03 -4.12 -4.96
C THR A 201 12.36 -4.84 -4.85
N SER A 202 13.17 -4.81 -5.92
CA SER A 202 14.53 -5.35 -5.88
C SER A 202 15.47 -4.56 -6.78
N ASN A 203 16.73 -4.48 -6.37
CA ASN A 203 17.85 -3.96 -7.17
C ASN A 203 18.46 -5.03 -8.09
N LEU A 204 18.16 -6.31 -7.86
CA LEU A 204 18.63 -7.42 -8.68
C LEU A 204 17.62 -7.73 -9.78
N VAL A 205 18.10 -7.77 -11.02
CA VAL A 205 17.29 -8.26 -12.14
C VAL A 205 17.00 -9.75 -11.96
N PHE A 206 15.92 -10.22 -12.56
CA PHE A 206 15.46 -11.60 -12.40
C PHE A 206 16.52 -12.65 -12.75
N SER A 207 17.35 -12.41 -13.76
CA SER A 207 18.47 -13.29 -14.13
C SER A 207 19.59 -13.38 -13.09
N GLN A 208 19.56 -12.55 -12.06
CA GLN A 208 20.54 -12.55 -10.96
C GLN A 208 19.94 -13.10 -9.65
N TRP A 209 18.69 -13.57 -9.70
CA TRP A 209 18.05 -14.13 -8.51
C TRP A 209 18.75 -15.39 -8.02
N ASP A 210 19.41 -16.15 -8.90
CA ASP A 210 20.28 -17.28 -8.54
C ASP A 210 21.35 -16.92 -7.48
N GLN A 211 21.73 -15.63 -7.38
CA GLN A 211 22.68 -15.14 -6.38
C GLN A 211 22.05 -14.99 -4.98
N ILE A 212 20.74 -14.74 -4.93
CA ILE A 212 19.93 -14.70 -3.70
C ILE A 212 19.67 -16.14 -3.25
N PHE A 213 19.34 -17.02 -4.20
CA PHE A 213 18.87 -18.36 -3.92
C PHE A 213 19.96 -19.40 -4.20
N LYS A 214 20.63 -19.83 -3.13
CA LYS A 214 21.78 -20.75 -3.18
C LYS A 214 21.46 -22.18 -3.64
N ASP A 215 20.18 -22.57 -3.71
CA ASP A 215 19.74 -23.90 -4.16
C ASP A 215 18.86 -23.83 -5.43
N PRO A 216 19.39 -24.20 -6.62
CA PRO A 216 18.72 -24.04 -7.91
C PRO A 216 17.32 -24.64 -8.02
N MET A 217 17.05 -25.76 -7.34
CA MET A 217 15.76 -26.46 -7.43
C MET A 217 14.67 -25.73 -6.64
N THR A 218 15.00 -25.25 -5.44
CA THR A 218 14.10 -24.44 -4.62
C THR A 218 13.89 -23.05 -5.23
N THR A 219 14.95 -22.48 -5.83
CA THR A 219 14.90 -21.24 -6.62
C THR A 219 13.88 -21.33 -7.74
N ALA A 220 14.00 -22.35 -8.61
CA ALA A 220 13.13 -22.52 -9.75
C ALA A 220 11.66 -22.67 -9.35
N ALA A 221 11.36 -23.50 -8.34
CA ALA A 221 9.99 -23.74 -7.90
C ALA A 221 9.33 -22.52 -7.23
N ALA A 222 10.11 -21.66 -6.58
CA ALA A 222 9.57 -20.46 -5.97
C ALA A 222 9.47 -19.30 -6.96
N ILE A 223 10.44 -19.20 -7.86
CA ILE A 223 10.40 -18.29 -9.01
C ILE A 223 9.19 -18.59 -9.88
N ASP A 224 8.94 -19.85 -10.20
CA ASP A 224 7.79 -20.29 -11.01
C ASP A 224 6.49 -19.73 -10.41
N ARG A 225 6.26 -19.95 -9.12
CA ARG A 225 5.08 -19.44 -8.41
C ARG A 225 5.06 -17.91 -8.24
N LEU A 226 6.20 -17.27 -8.04
CA LEU A 226 6.23 -15.81 -7.89
C LEU A 226 6.02 -15.08 -9.22
N VAL A 227 6.58 -15.60 -10.31
CA VAL A 227 6.75 -14.91 -11.59
C VAL A 227 5.69 -15.29 -12.61
N HIS A 228 5.22 -16.55 -12.62
CA HIS A 228 4.18 -16.96 -13.57
C HIS A 228 2.88 -16.17 -13.39
N HIS A 229 2.62 -15.70 -12.17
CA HIS A 229 1.48 -14.86 -11.83
C HIS A 229 1.91 -13.46 -11.38
N ALA A 230 2.87 -12.82 -12.08
CA ALA A 230 3.30 -11.46 -11.78
C ALA A 230 3.26 -10.48 -12.95
N THR A 231 2.94 -9.22 -12.64
CA THR A 231 3.26 -8.08 -13.49
C THR A 231 4.67 -7.58 -13.16
N ILE A 232 5.58 -7.67 -14.12
CA ILE A 232 6.97 -7.21 -13.97
C ILE A 232 7.09 -5.76 -14.48
N VAL A 233 7.56 -4.86 -13.64
CA VAL A 233 7.82 -3.44 -13.95
C VAL A 233 9.32 -3.18 -13.78
N GLU A 234 10.01 -2.88 -14.86
CA GLU A 234 11.41 -2.49 -14.82
C GLU A 234 11.53 -0.97 -14.85
N LEU A 235 12.32 -0.40 -13.94
CA LEU A 235 12.63 1.02 -13.90
C LEU A 235 14.03 1.25 -14.48
N THR A 236 14.04 1.87 -15.66
CA THR A 236 15.24 2.39 -16.33
C THR A 236 15.42 3.88 -16.04
N GLY A 237 16.65 4.40 -16.13
CA GLY A 237 16.95 5.83 -15.96
C GLY A 237 18.03 6.14 -14.92
N GLU A 238 18.21 7.43 -14.62
CA GLU A 238 19.21 7.91 -13.65
C GLU A 238 18.72 7.80 -12.19
N SER A 239 19.67 7.86 -11.24
CA SER A 239 19.39 7.75 -9.81
C SER A 239 18.96 9.10 -9.24
N TYR A 240 17.71 9.18 -8.75
CA TYR A 240 17.18 10.35 -8.04
C TYR A 240 18.05 10.76 -6.84
N ARG A 241 18.61 9.76 -6.13
CA ARG A 241 19.47 10.02 -4.97
C ARG A 241 20.78 10.70 -5.37
N ASN A 242 21.32 10.39 -6.56
CA ASN A 242 22.57 10.96 -7.04
C ASN A 242 22.36 12.41 -7.49
N GLU A 243 21.28 12.68 -8.24
CA GLU A 243 20.92 14.04 -8.64
C GLU A 243 20.65 14.94 -7.43
N MET A 244 19.91 14.46 -6.43
CA MET A 244 19.66 15.20 -5.19
C MET A 244 20.95 15.50 -4.42
N ALA A 245 21.92 14.56 -4.42
CA ALA A 245 23.22 14.77 -3.80
C ALA A 245 24.05 15.82 -4.55
N GLN A 246 24.08 15.76 -5.89
CA GLN A 246 24.76 16.73 -6.74
C GLN A 246 24.16 18.14 -6.62
N GLN A 247 22.83 18.25 -6.59
CA GLN A 247 22.13 19.53 -6.41
C GLN A 247 22.46 20.16 -5.06
N ARG A 248 22.46 19.38 -3.96
CA ARG A 248 22.88 19.89 -2.64
C ARG A 248 24.33 20.35 -2.63
N GLN A 249 25.24 19.60 -3.26
CA GLN A 249 26.65 19.98 -3.36
C GLN A 249 26.84 21.27 -4.17
N SER A 250 26.13 21.41 -5.29
CA SER A 250 26.17 22.65 -6.09
C SER A 250 25.62 23.86 -5.35
N GLN A 251 24.52 23.70 -4.59
CA GLN A 251 23.94 24.77 -3.77
C GLN A 251 24.84 25.16 -2.58
N GLN A 252 25.54 24.20 -1.98
CA GLN A 252 26.52 24.50 -0.93
C GLN A 252 27.75 25.22 -1.49
N ALA A 253 28.24 24.83 -2.67
CA ALA A 253 29.36 25.51 -3.32
C ALA A 253 29.03 26.96 -3.68
N LEU A 254 27.82 27.23 -4.17
CA LEU A 254 27.30 28.58 -4.48
C LEU A 254 27.08 29.45 -3.23
N GLN A 255 26.94 28.87 -2.04
CA GLN A 255 26.78 29.62 -0.78
C GLN A 255 28.10 29.89 -0.05
N THR A 256 29.19 29.25 -0.48
CA THR A 256 30.54 29.42 0.10
C THR A 256 31.46 30.34 -0.69
N GLU A 257 31.02 30.92 -1.82
CA GLU A 257 31.77 31.98 -2.48
C GLU A 257 31.69 33.27 -1.64
N PRO A 258 32.83 33.83 -1.17
CA PRO A 258 32.84 35.12 -0.51
C PRO A 258 32.38 36.18 -1.51
N ALA A 259 31.50 37.08 -1.08
CA ALA A 259 31.25 38.32 -1.80
C ALA A 259 32.52 39.18 -1.71
N ASP A 260 33.29 39.21 -2.80
CA ASP A 260 34.37 40.18 -3.02
C ASP A 260 33.83 41.62 -3.08
#